data_AF-A0EAB8-F1
#
_entry.id   AF-A0EAB8-F1
#
_cell.length_a   1.000
_cell.length_b   1.000
_cell.length_c   1.000
_cell.angle_alpha   90.00
_cell.angle_beta   90.00
_cell.angle_gamma   90.00
#
_symmetry.space_group_name_H-M   'P 1'
#
loop_
_entity.id
_entity.type
_entity.pdbx_description
1 polymer ?
#
loop_
_entity_poly.entity_id
_entity_poly.type
_entity_poly.pdbx_seq_one_letter_code
_entity_poly.pdbx_strand_id
1 'polypeptide(L)'
;MNSSIKNGSQTNSRFDNKNNENLQQQTFKDSQIQAQAQAEIQYYIYQDLQNIINLIQSRKAVLEHFKNDPNHGMITQSNNKLILQLNLSNAIHSEQQQIYKEQPQLIEFLQKERNKAYEILEKIIDNNDQLLNSNQNNDYFIPYYLQKYKLRYAKQEFKLEDQFPLQDTNQVAKFDEGVLQNMISSISNVDNQIQQIRMNKSYRVPDPNEIQLKAKYIIIIFQ
;
A
#
# COMPACT_ATOMS: atom_id res chain seq x y z
N MET A 1 41.56 -34.99 65.77
CA MET A 1 41.78 -35.19 64.33
C MET A 1 40.76 -36.20 63.83
N ASN A 2 39.74 -35.75 63.11
CA ASN A 2 38.88 -36.58 62.27
C ASN A 2 38.18 -35.64 61.30
N SER A 3 38.72 -35.53 60.10
CA SER A 3 38.23 -34.66 59.02
C SER A 3 37.32 -35.46 58.09
N SER A 4 36.08 -35.02 58.00
CA SER A 4 35.01 -35.52 57.13
C SER A 4 35.37 -35.43 55.65
N ILE A 5 35.01 -36.50 54.92
CA ILE A 5 35.06 -36.62 53.46
C ILE A 5 33.97 -35.72 52.86
N LYS A 6 34.35 -34.73 52.06
CA LYS A 6 33.43 -33.98 51.18
C LYS A 6 33.32 -34.72 49.85
N ASN A 7 32.19 -35.37 49.60
CA ASN A 7 31.80 -35.81 48.25
C ASN A 7 31.40 -34.58 47.43
N GLY A 8 32.21 -34.22 46.45
CA GLY A 8 31.85 -33.26 45.41
C GLY A 8 31.00 -33.94 44.33
N SER A 9 29.72 -33.55 44.22
CA SER A 9 28.92 -33.83 43.03
C SER A 9 29.46 -33.04 41.86
N GLN A 10 30.11 -33.72 40.91
CA GLN A 10 30.33 -33.20 39.57
C GLN A 10 29.00 -33.32 38.81
N THR A 11 28.30 -32.21 38.63
CA THR A 11 27.16 -32.12 37.72
C THR A 11 27.68 -32.08 36.27
N ASN A 12 27.26 -33.09 35.50
CA ASN A 12 27.50 -33.20 34.06
C ASN A 12 26.79 -32.06 33.30
N SER A 13 27.52 -31.01 32.94
CA SER A 13 27.05 -29.86 32.14
C SER A 13 27.10 -30.10 30.63
N ARG A 14 26.79 -31.32 30.16
CA ARG A 14 26.91 -31.70 28.73
C ARG A 14 25.58 -31.80 27.96
N PHE A 15 24.43 -31.59 28.60
CA PHE A 15 23.13 -31.71 27.94
C PHE A 15 22.41 -30.37 27.64
N ASP A 16 22.92 -29.23 28.11
CA ASP A 16 22.23 -27.94 27.95
C ASP A 16 22.57 -27.16 26.66
N ASN A 17 23.59 -27.58 25.90
CA ASN A 17 24.07 -26.78 24.75
C ASN A 17 23.28 -27.01 23.45
N LYS A 18 22.81 -28.24 23.17
CA LYS A 18 22.09 -28.54 21.91
C LYS A 18 20.67 -27.94 21.84
N ASN A 19 20.01 -27.77 22.98
CA ASN A 19 18.67 -27.16 23.02
C ASN A 19 18.75 -25.64 22.83
N ASN A 20 19.82 -24.99 23.29
CA ASN A 20 20.02 -23.55 23.10
C ASN A 20 20.38 -23.17 21.65
N GLU A 21 21.17 -23.98 20.96
CA GLU A 21 21.52 -23.74 19.55
C GLU A 21 20.29 -23.86 18.63
N ASN A 22 19.41 -24.84 18.88
CA ASN A 22 18.16 -24.99 18.12
C ASN A 22 17.17 -23.85 18.41
N LEU A 23 17.04 -23.40 19.66
CA LEU A 23 16.21 -22.23 19.99
C LEU A 23 16.73 -20.95 19.32
N GLN A 24 18.04 -20.69 19.37
CA GLN A 24 18.62 -19.50 18.75
C GLN A 24 18.47 -19.50 17.23
N GLN A 25 18.63 -20.64 16.57
CA GLN A 25 18.39 -20.77 15.13
C GLN A 25 16.91 -20.56 14.77
N GLN A 26 15.98 -21.01 15.61
CA GLN A 26 14.55 -20.83 15.38
C GLN A 26 14.13 -19.37 15.58
N THR A 27 14.57 -18.72 16.66
CA THR A 27 14.33 -17.28 16.90
C THR A 27 14.92 -16.40 15.80
N PHE A 28 16.07 -16.77 15.25
CA PHE A 28 16.67 -16.04 14.13
C PHE A 28 15.88 -16.21 12.82
N LYS A 29 15.34 -17.40 12.54
CA LYS A 29 14.47 -17.61 11.37
C LYS A 29 13.16 -16.85 11.50
N ASP A 30 12.54 -16.87 12.68
CA ASP A 30 11.28 -16.18 12.94
C ASP A 30 11.44 -14.65 12.81
N SER A 31 12.55 -14.09 13.29
CA SER A 31 12.84 -12.65 13.13
C SER A 31 13.08 -12.25 11.66
N GLN A 32 13.68 -13.12 10.86
CA GLN A 32 13.84 -12.87 9.42
C GLN A 32 12.53 -12.89 8.65
N ILE A 33 11.62 -13.82 8.97
CA ILE A 33 10.29 -13.89 8.36
C ILE A 33 9.49 -12.64 8.74
N GLN A 34 9.58 -12.21 9.99
CA GLN A 34 8.91 -11.00 10.47
C GLN A 34 9.43 -9.74 9.77
N ALA A 35 10.76 -9.58 9.63
CA ALA A 35 11.35 -8.45 8.92
C ALA A 35 10.93 -8.40 7.44
N GLN A 36 10.88 -9.55 6.77
CA GLN A 36 10.39 -9.64 5.40
C GLN A 36 8.92 -9.21 5.31
N ALA A 37 8.05 -9.74 6.17
CA ALA A 37 6.64 -9.40 6.16
C ALA A 37 6.40 -7.90 6.44
N GLN A 38 7.15 -7.31 7.36
CA GLN A 38 7.08 -5.86 7.63
C GLN A 38 7.48 -5.04 6.40
N ALA A 39 8.55 -5.43 5.70
CA ALA A 39 8.98 -4.74 4.49
C ALA A 39 7.96 -4.85 3.34
N GLU A 40 7.33 -6.01 3.17
CA GLU A 40 6.23 -6.21 2.21
C GLU A 40 5.01 -5.35 2.58
N ILE A 41 4.60 -5.32 3.86
CA ILE A 41 3.51 -4.46 4.35
C ILE A 41 3.76 -3.00 3.96
N GLN A 42 4.96 -2.48 4.27
CA GLN A 42 5.31 -1.11 3.95
C GLN A 42 5.27 -0.86 2.44
N TYR A 43 5.88 -1.73 1.65
CA TYR A 43 5.89 -1.58 0.20
C TYR A 43 4.48 -1.43 -0.38
N TYR A 44 3.58 -2.36 -0.08
CA TYR A 44 2.21 -2.31 -0.61
C TYR A 44 1.44 -1.07 -0.16
N ILE A 45 1.55 -0.67 1.13
CA ILE A 45 0.87 0.53 1.64
C ILE A 45 1.37 1.79 0.94
N TYR A 46 2.68 2.00 0.88
CA TYR A 46 3.23 3.25 0.35
C TYR A 46 3.20 3.31 -1.18
N GLN A 47 3.28 2.17 -1.87
CA GLN A 47 3.10 2.10 -3.31
C GLN A 47 1.64 2.37 -3.70
N ASP A 48 0.67 1.80 -2.97
CA ASP A 48 -0.75 2.09 -3.15
C ASP A 48 -1.06 3.58 -2.92
N LEU A 49 -0.56 4.13 -1.80
CA LEU A 49 -0.69 5.56 -1.49
C LEU A 49 -0.13 6.45 -2.62
N GLN A 50 1.08 6.14 -3.12
CA GLN A 50 1.68 6.88 -4.22
C GLN A 50 0.81 6.84 -5.48
N ASN A 51 0.26 5.67 -5.82
CA ASN A 51 -0.59 5.50 -6.99
C ASN A 51 -1.88 6.32 -6.88
N ILE A 52 -2.54 6.31 -5.71
CA ILE A 52 -3.72 7.15 -5.45
C ILE A 52 -3.39 8.63 -5.63
N ILE A 53 -2.30 9.11 -5.02
CA ILE A 53 -1.90 10.51 -5.09
C ILE A 53 -1.59 10.93 -6.54
N ASN A 54 -0.90 10.07 -7.29
CA ASN A 54 -0.61 10.31 -8.71
C ASN A 54 -1.90 10.47 -9.52
N LEU A 55 -2.90 9.62 -9.29
CA LEU A 55 -4.17 9.68 -10.00
C LEU A 55 -5.00 10.90 -9.60
N ILE A 56 -4.96 11.28 -8.32
CA ILE A 56 -5.57 12.54 -7.85
C ILE A 56 -4.97 13.74 -8.60
N GLN A 57 -3.64 13.81 -8.71
CA GLN A 57 -2.97 14.91 -9.42
C GLN A 57 -3.19 14.87 -10.93
N SER A 58 -3.15 13.68 -11.54
CA SER A 58 -3.44 13.50 -12.96
C SER A 58 -4.86 13.95 -13.30
N ARG A 59 -5.84 13.56 -12.47
CA ARG A 59 -7.22 14.02 -12.62
C ARG A 59 -7.35 15.53 -12.52
N LYS A 60 -6.67 16.15 -11.55
CA LYS A 60 -6.64 17.62 -11.42
C LYS A 60 -6.16 18.31 -12.70
N ALA A 61 -5.10 17.77 -13.32
CA ALA A 61 -4.59 18.28 -14.59
C ALA A 61 -5.59 18.12 -15.74
N VAL A 62 -6.27 16.97 -15.82
CA VAL A 62 -7.34 16.72 -16.81
C VAL A 62 -8.49 17.72 -16.65
N LEU A 63 -8.96 17.96 -15.42
CA LEU A 63 -10.03 18.92 -15.14
C LEU A 63 -9.63 20.35 -15.54
N GLU A 64 -8.40 20.77 -15.27
CA GLU A 64 -7.92 22.10 -15.67
C GLU A 64 -7.80 22.23 -17.19
N HIS A 65 -7.27 21.19 -17.86
CA HIS A 65 -7.10 21.19 -19.32
C HIS A 65 -8.45 21.23 -20.05
N PHE A 66 -9.44 20.46 -19.59
CA PHE A 66 -10.77 20.38 -20.20
C PHE A 66 -11.82 21.24 -19.48
N LYS A 67 -11.41 22.30 -18.76
CA LYS A 67 -12.35 23.14 -17.98
C LYS A 67 -13.48 23.77 -18.80
N ASN A 68 -13.26 23.98 -20.10
CA ASN A 68 -14.25 24.55 -21.02
C ASN A 68 -15.11 23.47 -21.73
N ASP A 69 -14.78 22.19 -21.55
CA ASP A 69 -15.54 21.05 -22.06
C ASP A 69 -15.73 19.99 -20.94
N PRO A 70 -16.64 20.25 -19.98
CA PRO A 70 -16.84 19.40 -18.81
C PRO A 70 -17.41 18.01 -19.13
N ASN A 71 -17.86 17.78 -20.37
CA ASN A 71 -18.36 16.49 -20.82
C ASN A 71 -17.32 15.71 -21.64
N HIS A 72 -16.08 16.20 -21.72
CA HIS A 72 -15.03 15.55 -22.47
C HIS A 72 -14.73 14.16 -21.93
N GLY A 73 -14.64 13.14 -22.80
CA GLY A 73 -14.49 11.74 -22.39
C GLY A 73 -13.23 11.44 -21.57
N MET A 74 -12.18 12.27 -21.67
CA MET A 74 -10.99 12.14 -20.82
C MET A 74 -11.28 12.39 -19.34
N ILE A 75 -12.27 13.22 -19.01
CA ILE A 75 -12.71 13.44 -17.62
C ILE A 75 -13.26 12.13 -17.07
N THR A 76 -14.20 11.48 -17.78
CA THR A 76 -14.75 10.17 -17.43
C THR A 76 -13.67 9.10 -17.30
N GLN A 77 -12.70 9.06 -18.23
CA GLN A 77 -11.58 8.12 -18.13
C GLN A 77 -10.72 8.37 -16.89
N SER A 78 -10.40 9.62 -16.57
CA SER A 78 -9.61 9.97 -15.40
C SER A 78 -10.33 9.62 -14.09
N ASN A 79 -11.66 9.82 -14.06
CA ASN A 79 -12.53 9.42 -12.96
C ASN A 79 -12.52 7.90 -12.77
N ASN A 80 -12.74 7.14 -13.85
CA ASN A 80 -12.71 5.69 -13.81
C ASN A 80 -11.35 5.13 -13.38
N LYS A 81 -10.23 5.73 -13.81
CA LYS A 81 -8.89 5.33 -13.33
C LYS A 81 -8.76 5.49 -11.81
N LEU A 82 -9.22 6.63 -11.27
CA LEU A 82 -9.20 6.85 -9.82
C LEU A 82 -10.13 5.89 -9.09
N ILE A 83 -11.35 5.66 -9.58
CA ILE A 83 -12.30 4.69 -9.01
C ILE A 83 -11.69 3.29 -8.97
N LEU A 84 -11.10 2.84 -10.09
CA LEU A 84 -10.42 1.54 -10.18
C LEU A 84 -9.30 1.44 -9.16
N GLN A 85 -8.47 2.48 -9.00
CA GLN A 85 -7.43 2.47 -7.98
C GLN A 85 -8.03 2.38 -6.57
N LEU A 86 -9.06 3.16 -6.23
CA LEU A 86 -9.69 3.08 -4.91
C LEU A 86 -10.26 1.69 -4.62
N ASN A 87 -10.84 1.03 -5.62
CA ASN A 87 -11.32 -0.35 -5.50
C ASN A 87 -10.17 -1.34 -5.31
N LEU A 88 -9.09 -1.19 -6.08
CA LEU A 88 -7.87 -1.99 -5.92
C LEU A 88 -7.27 -1.81 -4.53
N SER A 89 -7.19 -0.57 -4.03
CA SER A 89 -6.70 -0.27 -2.69
C SER A 89 -7.54 -0.95 -1.62
N ASN A 90 -8.88 -0.91 -1.71
CA ASN A 90 -9.74 -1.65 -0.77
C ASN A 90 -9.43 -3.15 -0.78
N ALA A 91 -9.21 -3.75 -1.95
CA ALA A 91 -8.87 -5.16 -2.07
C ALA A 91 -7.50 -5.47 -1.44
N ILE A 92 -6.47 -4.68 -1.74
CA ILE A 92 -5.12 -4.82 -1.14
C ILE A 92 -5.21 -4.75 0.40
N HIS A 93 -5.92 -3.76 0.94
CA HIS A 93 -6.04 -3.61 2.38
C HIS A 93 -6.83 -4.77 3.01
N SER A 94 -7.92 -5.20 2.39
CA SER A 94 -8.70 -6.35 2.87
C SER A 94 -7.88 -7.64 2.85
N GLU A 95 -7.13 -7.89 1.78
CA GLU A 95 -6.29 -9.07 1.62
C GLU A 95 -5.13 -9.09 2.64
N GLN A 96 -4.40 -7.99 2.82
CA GLN A 96 -3.33 -7.92 3.82
C GLN A 96 -3.85 -8.20 5.23
N GLN A 97 -5.03 -7.68 5.56
CA GLN A 97 -5.65 -7.94 6.86
C GLN A 97 -5.98 -9.43 7.03
N GLN A 98 -6.43 -10.10 5.97
CA GLN A 98 -6.69 -11.54 5.99
C GLN A 98 -5.40 -12.37 6.08
N ILE A 99 -4.35 -12.00 5.35
CA ILE A 99 -3.05 -12.71 5.36
C ILE A 99 -2.44 -12.70 6.77
N TYR A 100 -2.48 -11.56 7.45
CA TYR A 100 -1.81 -11.40 8.75
C TYR A 100 -2.72 -11.63 9.95
N LYS A 101 -3.99 -12.02 9.77
CA LYS A 101 -5.00 -12.12 10.84
C LYS A 101 -4.56 -12.95 12.07
N GLU A 102 -3.77 -14.01 11.86
CA GLU A 102 -3.29 -14.91 12.92
C GLU A 102 -1.95 -14.45 13.52
N GLN A 103 -1.43 -13.29 13.11
CA GLN A 103 -0.12 -12.75 13.49
C GLN A 103 -0.28 -11.36 14.14
N PRO A 104 -0.62 -11.28 15.44
CA PRO A 104 -1.00 -10.02 16.10
C PRO A 104 0.02 -8.89 15.95
N GLN A 105 1.32 -9.22 16.02
CA GLN A 105 2.40 -8.24 15.86
C GLN A 105 2.44 -7.64 14.45
N LEU A 106 2.12 -8.42 13.42
CA LEU A 106 2.05 -7.92 12.04
C LEU A 106 0.76 -7.15 11.78
N ILE A 107 -0.35 -7.49 12.44
CA ILE A 107 -1.59 -6.70 12.39
C ILE A 107 -1.39 -5.33 13.02
N GLU A 108 -0.76 -5.26 14.20
CA GLU A 108 -0.43 -3.99 14.84
C GLU A 108 0.49 -3.15 13.94
N PHE A 109 1.50 -3.77 13.34
CA PHE A 109 2.40 -3.11 12.40
C PHE A 109 1.67 -2.60 11.14
N LEU A 110 0.80 -3.42 10.56
CA LEU A 110 -0.07 -3.07 9.43
C LEU A 110 -0.93 -1.85 9.73
N GLN A 111 -1.61 -1.84 10.88
CA GLN A 111 -2.45 -0.72 11.31
C GLN A 111 -1.63 0.56 11.52
N LYS A 112 -0.43 0.44 12.10
CA LYS A 112 0.48 1.57 12.29
C LYS A 112 0.93 2.19 10.96
N GLU A 113 1.37 1.38 10.02
CA GLU A 113 1.80 1.87 8.70
C GLU A 113 0.63 2.44 7.90
N ARG A 114 -0.56 1.85 8.05
CA ARG A 114 -1.79 2.43 7.52
C ARG A 114 -2.05 3.82 8.10
N ASN A 115 -2.07 3.99 9.42
CA ASN A 115 -2.32 5.29 10.02
C ASN A 115 -1.34 6.38 9.53
N LYS A 116 -0.07 6.04 9.32
CA LYS A 116 0.89 6.98 8.71
C LYS A 116 0.51 7.37 7.27
N ALA A 117 0.16 6.38 6.45
CA ALA A 117 -0.28 6.64 5.08
C ALA A 117 -1.59 7.45 5.03
N TYR A 118 -2.50 7.21 5.98
CA TYR A 118 -3.73 7.98 6.15
C TYR A 118 -3.44 9.46 6.40
N GLU A 119 -2.56 9.79 7.34
CA GLU A 119 -2.22 11.18 7.64
C GLU A 119 -1.67 11.94 6.42
N ILE A 120 -0.93 11.24 5.55
CA ILE A 120 -0.42 11.81 4.30
C ILE A 120 -1.58 12.03 3.32
N LEU A 121 -2.44 11.03 3.15
CA LEU A 121 -3.58 11.09 2.25
C LEU A 121 -4.57 12.18 2.66
N GLU A 122 -4.90 12.26 3.95
CA GLU A 122 -5.80 13.26 4.53
C GLU A 122 -5.30 14.67 4.24
N LYS A 123 -4.01 14.95 4.50
CA LYS A 123 -3.41 16.25 4.16
C LYS A 123 -3.52 16.58 2.67
N ILE A 124 -3.46 15.60 1.78
CA ILE A 124 -3.55 15.84 0.33
C ILE A 124 -4.98 16.10 -0.11
N ILE A 125 -5.95 15.34 0.43
CA ILE A 125 -7.37 15.51 0.12
C ILE A 125 -7.87 16.85 0.66
N ASP A 126 -7.56 17.15 1.93
CA ASP A 126 -8.13 18.29 2.64
C ASP A 126 -7.52 19.63 2.19
N ASN A 127 -6.26 19.64 1.70
CA ASN A 127 -5.62 20.85 1.17
C ASN A 127 -5.94 21.13 -0.31
N ASN A 128 -6.83 20.36 -0.94
CA ASN A 128 -7.07 20.46 -2.39
C ASN A 128 -8.53 20.83 -2.64
N ASP A 129 -8.85 22.11 -2.47
CA ASP A 129 -10.20 22.67 -2.63
C ASP A 129 -10.86 22.33 -3.97
N GLN A 130 -10.07 22.19 -5.04
CA GLN A 130 -10.56 21.79 -6.37
C GLN A 130 -11.05 20.32 -6.42
N LEU A 131 -10.54 19.43 -5.55
CA LEU A 131 -11.06 18.07 -5.42
C LEU A 131 -12.39 18.03 -4.65
N LEU A 132 -12.64 18.99 -3.77
CA LEU A 132 -13.81 19.02 -2.90
C LEU A 132 -14.96 19.86 -3.49
N ASN A 133 -14.64 20.88 -4.29
CA ASN A 133 -15.60 21.88 -4.79
C ASN A 133 -15.75 21.87 -6.32
N SER A 134 -15.51 20.73 -6.97
CA SER A 134 -15.78 20.55 -8.40
C SER A 134 -17.29 20.66 -8.66
N ASN A 135 -17.78 21.89 -8.88
CA ASN A 135 -19.16 22.18 -9.26
C ASN A 135 -19.42 21.92 -10.75
N GLN A 136 -18.60 21.09 -11.42
CA GLN A 136 -18.94 20.61 -12.75
C GLN A 136 -20.13 19.65 -12.60
N ASN A 137 -21.22 19.91 -13.33
CA ASN A 137 -22.57 19.35 -13.13
C ASN A 137 -22.67 17.80 -13.08
N ASN A 138 -21.57 17.07 -13.32
CA ASN A 138 -21.51 15.61 -13.35
C ASN A 138 -20.34 15.02 -12.55
N ASP A 139 -19.70 15.73 -11.62
CA ASP A 139 -18.42 15.30 -11.02
C ASP A 139 -18.43 15.11 -9.48
N TYR A 140 -19.62 15.14 -8.87
CA TYR A 140 -19.79 15.12 -7.42
C TYR A 140 -19.39 13.78 -6.74
N PHE A 141 -19.32 12.68 -7.48
CA PHE A 141 -19.10 11.35 -6.90
C PHE A 141 -17.64 11.06 -6.55
N ILE A 142 -16.65 11.63 -7.26
CA ILE A 142 -15.23 11.46 -6.89
C ILE A 142 -14.92 12.06 -5.52
N PRO A 143 -15.29 13.33 -5.20
CA PRO A 143 -15.15 13.86 -3.86
C PRO A 143 -15.77 12.93 -2.81
N TYR A 144 -16.98 12.43 -3.08
CA TYR A 144 -17.68 11.49 -2.19
C TYR A 144 -16.93 10.16 -2.01
N TYR A 145 -16.40 9.55 -3.07
CA TYR A 145 -15.66 8.29 -2.99
C TYR A 145 -14.33 8.46 -2.27
N LEU A 146 -13.62 9.57 -2.49
CA LEU A 146 -12.40 9.90 -1.75
C LEU A 146 -12.70 10.07 -0.25
N GLN A 147 -13.79 10.74 0.12
CA GLN A 147 -14.21 10.86 1.52
C GLN A 147 -14.59 9.51 2.14
N LYS A 148 -15.31 8.66 1.41
CA LYS A 148 -15.61 7.28 1.87
C LYS A 148 -14.33 6.47 2.08
N TYR A 149 -13.39 6.54 1.14
CA TYR A 149 -12.11 5.85 1.24
C TYR A 149 -11.30 6.37 2.44
N LYS A 150 -11.23 7.70 2.63
CA LYS A 150 -10.63 8.34 3.80
C LYS A 150 -11.23 7.80 5.10
N LEU A 151 -12.56 7.71 5.18
CA LEU A 151 -13.26 7.18 6.37
C LEU A 151 -12.93 5.70 6.65
N ARG A 152 -12.88 4.85 5.62
CA ARG A 152 -12.50 3.43 5.76
C ARG A 152 -11.10 3.30 6.34
N TYR A 153 -10.19 4.13 5.84
CA TYR A 153 -8.82 4.20 6.29
C TYR A 153 -8.73 4.61 7.76
N ALA A 154 -9.42 5.67 8.16
CA ALA A 154 -9.48 6.14 9.55
C ALA A 154 -10.03 5.07 10.51
N LYS A 155 -11.02 4.28 10.05
CA LYS A 155 -11.63 3.20 10.83
C LYS A 155 -10.86 1.88 10.77
N GLN A 156 -9.86 1.76 9.89
CA GLN A 156 -9.21 0.48 9.56
C GLN A 156 -10.19 -0.59 9.07
N GLU A 157 -11.26 -0.18 8.39
CA GLU A 157 -12.35 -1.05 7.94
C GLU A 157 -12.38 -1.13 6.41
N PHE A 158 -11.74 -2.17 5.86
CA PHE A 158 -11.72 -2.43 4.42
C PHE A 158 -12.45 -3.74 4.09
N LYS A 159 -13.37 -3.66 3.13
CA LYS A 159 -14.21 -4.79 2.70
C LYS A 159 -14.15 -4.91 1.18
N LEU A 160 -14.11 -6.15 0.68
CA LEU A 160 -14.00 -6.45 -0.76
C LEU A 160 -15.29 -6.10 -1.52
N GLU A 161 -16.43 -6.20 -0.84
CA GLU A 161 -17.77 -5.92 -1.37
C GLU A 161 -18.03 -4.43 -1.57
N ASP A 162 -17.18 -3.60 -0.96
CA ASP A 162 -17.36 -2.16 -0.79
C ASP A 162 -16.82 -1.37 -1.99
N GLN A 163 -17.17 -1.82 -3.20
CA GLN A 163 -16.67 -1.26 -4.45
C GLN A 163 -17.45 -0.02 -4.89
N PHE A 164 -16.72 0.92 -5.47
CA PHE A 164 -17.27 2.10 -6.12
C PHE A 164 -17.61 1.78 -7.59
N PRO A 165 -18.81 2.14 -8.07
CA PRO A 165 -19.22 1.86 -9.43
C PRO A 165 -18.41 2.71 -10.43
N LEU A 166 -18.08 2.11 -11.58
CA LEU A 166 -17.49 2.83 -12.69
C LEU A 166 -18.55 3.65 -13.42
N GLN A 167 -18.11 4.74 -14.03
CA GLN A 167 -18.92 5.53 -14.94
C GLN A 167 -18.98 4.86 -16.31
N ASP A 168 -20.13 4.95 -16.96
CA ASP A 168 -20.29 4.52 -18.34
C ASP A 168 -19.41 5.34 -19.28
N THR A 169 -18.78 4.65 -20.23
CA THR A 169 -17.99 5.28 -21.28
C THR A 169 -18.62 4.99 -22.63
N ASN A 170 -18.77 6.02 -23.47
CA ASN A 170 -19.23 5.85 -24.86
C ASN A 170 -18.12 5.29 -25.79
N GLN A 171 -17.05 4.76 -25.22
CA GLN A 171 -15.90 4.25 -25.98
C GLN A 171 -16.07 2.77 -26.28
N VAL A 172 -15.74 2.39 -27.51
CA VAL A 172 -15.71 0.99 -27.93
C VAL A 172 -14.40 0.38 -27.44
N ALA A 173 -14.49 -0.75 -26.73
CA ALA A 173 -13.32 -1.52 -26.31
C ALA A 173 -12.49 -1.92 -27.53
N LYS A 174 -11.20 -1.60 -27.52
CA LYS A 174 -10.24 -2.04 -28.52
C LYS A 174 -9.11 -2.78 -27.83
N PHE A 175 -8.75 -3.93 -28.37
CA PHE A 175 -7.54 -4.62 -27.96
C PHE A 175 -6.34 -3.90 -28.56
N ASP A 176 -5.38 -3.58 -27.70
CA ASP A 176 -4.10 -2.99 -28.08
C ASP A 176 -3.00 -3.89 -27.54
N GLU A 177 -2.30 -4.57 -28.46
CA GLU A 177 -1.22 -5.49 -28.11
C GLU A 177 -0.03 -4.76 -27.47
N GLY A 178 0.24 -3.51 -27.86
CA GLY A 178 1.27 -2.69 -27.24
C GLY A 178 0.94 -2.37 -25.79
N VAL A 179 -0.33 -2.08 -25.49
CA VAL A 179 -0.82 -1.91 -24.11
C VAL A 179 -0.64 -3.21 -23.31
N LEU A 180 -0.95 -4.38 -23.90
CA LEU A 180 -0.73 -5.67 -23.23
C LEU A 180 0.75 -5.91 -22.91
N GLN A 181 1.67 -5.65 -23.85
CA GLN A 181 3.11 -5.83 -23.61
C GLN A 181 3.64 -4.90 -22.51
N ASN A 182 3.14 -3.66 -22.46
CA ASN A 182 3.45 -2.73 -21.39
C ASN A 182 2.91 -3.20 -20.03
N MET A 183 1.72 -3.80 -20.01
CA MET A 183 1.16 -4.41 -18.79
C MET A 183 2.02 -5.57 -18.30
N ILE A 184 2.40 -6.51 -19.19
CA ILE A 184 3.26 -7.65 -18.84
C ILE A 184 4.60 -7.17 -18.28
N SER A 185 5.21 -6.17 -18.93
CA SER A 185 6.48 -5.58 -18.47
C SER A 185 6.31 -4.92 -17.10
N SER A 186 5.19 -4.24 -16.86
CA SER A 186 4.89 -3.62 -15.57
C SER A 186 4.71 -4.66 -14.45
N ILE A 187 4.05 -5.78 -14.74
CA ILE A 187 3.90 -6.90 -13.79
C ILE A 187 5.28 -7.46 -13.43
N SER A 188 6.12 -7.74 -14.43
CA SER A 188 7.47 -8.24 -14.18
C SER A 188 8.32 -7.28 -13.33
N ASN A 189 8.18 -5.97 -13.54
CA ASN A 189 8.86 -4.98 -12.72
C ASN A 189 8.42 -5.01 -11.26
N VAL A 190 7.12 -5.16 -10.99
CA VAL A 190 6.58 -5.30 -9.63
C VAL A 190 7.09 -6.60 -8.98
N ASP A 191 7.09 -7.70 -9.72
CA ASP A 191 7.60 -8.99 -9.23
C ASP A 191 9.08 -8.89 -8.84
N ASN A 192 9.89 -8.25 -9.67
CA ASN A 192 11.30 -8.00 -9.39
C ASN A 192 11.49 -7.14 -8.14
N GLN A 193 10.68 -6.08 -7.96
CA GLN A 193 10.73 -5.24 -6.75
C GLN A 193 10.38 -6.03 -5.49
N ILE A 194 9.35 -6.87 -5.55
CA ILE A 194 8.97 -7.75 -4.44
C ILE A 194 10.10 -8.72 -4.11
N GLN A 195 10.70 -9.36 -5.12
CA GLN A 195 11.83 -10.25 -4.91
C GLN A 195 13.01 -9.54 -4.24
N GLN A 196 13.33 -8.30 -4.65
CA GLN A 196 14.38 -7.51 -4.02
C GLN A 196 14.05 -7.19 -2.56
N ILE A 197 12.80 -6.83 -2.24
CA ILE A 197 12.35 -6.60 -0.86
C ILE A 197 12.50 -7.87 -0.04
N ARG A 198 12.17 -9.05 -0.59
CA ARG A 198 12.31 -10.34 0.09
C ARG A 198 13.77 -10.70 0.37
N MET A 199 14.65 -10.47 -0.60
CA MET A 199 16.09 -10.73 -0.45
C MET A 199 16.73 -9.78 0.57
N ASN A 200 16.41 -8.48 0.49
CA ASN A 200 17.02 -7.45 1.34
C ASN A 200 16.33 -7.31 2.70
N LYS A 201 15.10 -7.82 2.85
CA LYS A 201 14.24 -7.72 4.05
C LYS A 201 14.07 -6.29 4.54
N SER A 202 14.08 -5.35 3.60
CA SER A 202 14.03 -3.93 3.87
C SER A 202 13.29 -3.20 2.76
N TYR A 203 12.46 -2.25 3.14
CA TYR A 203 11.88 -1.28 2.24
C TYR A 203 12.09 0.12 2.82
N ARG A 204 12.56 1.05 1.98
CA ARG A 204 12.66 2.45 2.37
C ARG A 204 11.29 3.09 2.20
N VAL A 205 10.62 3.35 3.32
CA VAL A 205 9.42 4.18 3.33
C VAL A 205 9.76 5.56 2.73
N PRO A 206 9.09 5.98 1.65
CA PRO A 206 9.31 7.30 1.08
C PRO A 206 8.82 8.37 2.05
N ASP A 207 9.53 9.49 2.13
CA ASP A 207 9.06 10.61 2.96
C ASP A 207 7.87 11.32 2.30
N PRO A 208 7.03 12.05 3.07
CA PRO A 208 5.86 12.72 2.53
C PRO A 208 6.17 13.72 1.39
N ASN A 209 7.34 14.38 1.42
CA ASN A 209 7.74 15.33 0.38
C ASN A 209 8.14 14.58 -0.90
N GLU A 210 8.85 13.46 -0.79
CA GLU A 210 9.16 12.57 -1.92
C GLU A 210 7.89 12.08 -2.62
N ILE A 211 6.88 11.68 -1.84
CA ILE A 211 5.59 11.24 -2.39
C ILE A 211 4.92 12.36 -3.20
N GLN A 212 4.89 13.57 -2.65
CA GLN A 212 4.32 14.73 -3.34
C GLN A 212 5.13 15.15 -4.57
N LEU A 213 6.46 15.10 -4.47
CA LEU A 213 7.37 15.47 -5.55
C LEU A 213 7.18 14.53 -6.75
N LYS A 214 7.15 13.21 -6.51
CA LYS A 214 6.89 12.21 -7.56
C LYS A 214 5.55 12.44 -8.27
N ALA A 215 4.52 12.80 -7.52
CA ALA A 215 3.20 13.07 -8.09
C ALA A 215 3.18 14.32 -8.99
N LYS A 216 3.98 15.34 -8.68
CA LYS A 216 4.09 16.56 -9.50
C LYS A 216 4.75 16.29 -10.86
N TYR A 217 5.73 15.40 -10.93
CA TYR A 217 6.45 15.11 -12.18
C TYR A 217 5.61 14.37 -13.23
N ILE A 218 4.56 13.65 -12.82
CA ILE A 218 3.67 12.93 -13.74
C ILE A 218 2.78 13.90 -14.56
N ILE A 219 2.58 15.13 -14.08
CA ILE A 219 1.71 16.13 -14.72
C ILE A 219 2.30 16.65 -16.05
N ILE A 220 3.61 16.52 -16.28
CA ILE A 220 4.30 17.15 -17.43
C ILE A 220 4.01 16.47 -18.79
N ILE A 221 3.33 15.32 -18.82
CA ILE A 221 3.14 14.52 -20.05
C ILE A 221 1.98 15.02 -20.95
N PHE A 222 1.24 16.06 -20.54
CA PHE A 222 0.14 16.64 -21.34
C PHE A 222 0.49 17.98 -22.03
N GLN A 223 1.79 18.29 -22.21
CA GLN A 223 2.27 19.41 -23.04
C GLN A 223 2.75 18.90 -24.39
#